data_AF-A0A520GS96-F1
#
_entry.id   AF-A0A520GS96-F1
#
_cell.length_a   1.000
_cell.length_b   1.000
_cell.length_c   1.000
_cell.angle_alpha   90.00
_cell.angle_beta   90.00
_cell.angle_gamma   90.00
#
_symmetry.space_group_name_H-M   'P 1'
#
loop_
_entity.id
_entity.type
_entity.pdbx_description
1 polymer ?
#
loop_
_entity_poly.entity_id
_entity_poly.type
_entity_poly.pdbx_seq_one_letter_code
_entity_poly.pdbx_strand_id
1 'polypeptide(L)'
;MLLGILMIGTSEAIALGVANGLDPKVLSEIMRRSSGGNWALEKYNPLPGVMATAPASKGYAGGFGTDLMLKDLGLAQENAAAVRAATPLGGLARNLYAAHSLAGHGALDFSSVIKSLQKPA
;
A
#
# COMPACT_ATOMS: atom_id res chain seq x y z
N MET A 1 9.11 3.11 -6.64
CA MET A 1 9.13 1.64 -6.52
C MET A 1 9.06 1.14 -5.08
N LEU A 2 10.08 1.36 -4.24
CA LEU A 2 10.10 0.83 -2.86
C LEU A 2 8.87 1.23 -2.03
N LEU A 3 8.39 2.47 -2.14
CA LEU A 3 7.17 2.94 -1.47
C LEU A 3 5.94 2.08 -1.81
N GLY A 4 5.72 1.74 -3.09
CA GLY A 4 4.62 0.88 -3.49
C GLY A 4 4.73 -0.53 -2.91
N ILE A 5 5.94 -1.08 -2.85
CA ILE A 5 6.20 -2.40 -2.25
C ILE A 5 5.89 -2.39 -0.75
N LEU A 6 6.46 -1.45 0.02
CA LEU A 6 6.26 -1.41 1.46
C LEU A 6 4.83 -1.01 1.85
N MET A 7 4.12 -0.25 0.99
CA MET A 7 2.72 0.06 1.22
C MET A 7 1.87 -1.19 1.07
N ILE A 8 2.00 -1.92 -0.04
CA ILE A 8 1.31 -3.20 -0.25
C ILE A 8 1.63 -4.19 0.87
N GLY A 9 2.91 -4.36 1.22
CA GLY A 9 3.31 -5.27 2.29
C GLY A 9 2.73 -4.88 3.65
N THR A 10 2.69 -3.58 3.96
CA THR A 10 2.04 -3.07 5.18
C THR A 10 0.54 -3.33 5.16
N SER A 11 -0.12 -3.05 4.03
CA SER A 11 -1.55 -3.29 3.85
C SER A 11 -1.91 -4.77 3.99
N GLU A 12 -1.12 -5.67 3.41
CA GLU A 12 -1.32 -7.12 3.48
C GLU A 12 -1.16 -7.63 4.93
N ALA A 13 -0.08 -7.22 5.62
CA ALA A 13 0.16 -7.61 7.00
C ALA A 13 -0.95 -7.11 7.95
N ILE A 14 -1.40 -5.87 7.79
CA ILE A 14 -2.50 -5.31 8.60
C ILE A 14 -3.80 -6.04 8.29
N ALA A 15 -4.14 -6.24 7.01
CA ALA A 15 -5.37 -6.92 6.61
C ALA A 15 -5.43 -8.36 7.15
N LEU A 16 -4.32 -9.10 7.08
CA LEU A 16 -4.21 -10.44 7.63
C LEU A 16 -4.39 -10.45 9.15
N GLY A 17 -3.73 -9.55 9.88
CA GLY A 17 -3.86 -9.47 11.33
C GLY A 17 -5.29 -9.11 11.78
N VAL A 18 -5.93 -8.16 11.11
CA VAL A 18 -7.33 -7.80 11.36
C VAL A 18 -8.27 -8.97 11.06
N ALA A 19 -8.03 -9.71 9.97
CA ALA A 19 -8.82 -10.92 9.65
C ALA A 19 -8.70 -12.02 10.72
N ASN A 20 -7.62 -12.00 11.52
CA ASN A 20 -7.40 -12.87 12.67
C ASN A 20 -7.85 -12.24 14.01
N GLY A 21 -8.62 -11.15 13.97
CA GLY A 21 -9.21 -10.51 15.16
C GLY A 21 -8.26 -9.61 15.94
N LEU A 22 -7.10 -9.24 15.39
CA LEU A 22 -6.20 -8.31 16.05
C LEU A 22 -6.71 -6.87 15.95
N ASP A 23 -6.52 -6.11 17.03
CA ASP A 23 -6.73 -4.67 16.98
C ASP A 23 -5.70 -4.01 16.05
N PRO A 24 -6.14 -3.23 15.05
CA PRO A 24 -5.22 -2.70 14.05
C PRO A 24 -4.27 -1.63 14.57
N LYS A 25 -4.63 -0.88 15.64
CA LYS A 25 -3.72 0.11 16.24
C LYS A 25 -2.61 -0.59 17.00
N VAL A 26 -2.95 -1.62 17.78
CA VAL A 26 -1.99 -2.44 18.51
C VAL A 26 -1.04 -3.14 17.53
N LEU A 27 -1.59 -3.82 16.51
CA LEU A 27 -0.77 -4.48 15.48
C LEU A 27 0.16 -3.50 14.76
N SER A 28 -0.38 -2.34 14.34
CA SER A 28 0.42 -1.32 13.65
C SER A 28 1.56 -0.80 14.51
N GLU A 29 1.31 -0.54 15.80
CA GLU A 29 2.36 -0.05 16.72
C GLU A 29 3.44 -1.11 16.98
N ILE A 30 3.06 -2.39 17.11
CA ILE A 30 4.01 -3.49 17.25
C ILE A 30 4.91 -3.57 16.01
N MET A 31 4.33 -3.59 14.80
CA MET A 31 5.12 -3.66 13.57
C MET A 31 6.01 -2.43 13.41
N ARG A 32 5.50 -1.23 13.72
CA ARG A 32 6.24 0.04 13.59
C ARG A 32 7.53 0.04 14.42
N ARG A 33 7.51 -0.55 15.63
CA ARG A 33 8.68 -0.63 16.53
C ARG A 33 9.57 -1.86 16.33
N SER A 34 9.19 -2.76 15.43
CA SER A 34 9.88 -4.04 15.22
C SER A 34 10.62 -4.05 13.88
N SER A 35 11.14 -5.21 13.47
CA SER A 35 11.83 -5.40 12.19
C SER A 35 10.95 -5.13 10.95
N GLY A 36 9.62 -5.15 11.10
CA GLY A 36 8.67 -4.76 10.04
C GLY A 36 8.49 -3.25 9.88
N GLY A 37 9.14 -2.44 10.71
CA GLY A 37 9.00 -0.99 10.73
C GLY A 37 9.37 -0.36 9.38
N ASN A 38 8.51 0.55 8.91
CA ASN A 38 8.68 1.22 7.64
C ASN A 38 7.92 2.56 7.61
N TRP A 39 8.15 3.35 6.56
CA TRP A 39 7.57 4.69 6.44
C TRP A 39 6.03 4.72 6.45
N ALA A 40 5.35 3.73 5.86
CA ALA A 40 3.89 3.68 5.86
C ALA A 40 3.36 3.50 7.30
N LEU A 41 3.97 2.64 8.11
CA LEU A 41 3.62 2.49 9.53
C LEU A 41 3.93 3.74 10.36
N GLU A 42 5.00 4.47 10.03
CA GLU A 42 5.42 5.67 10.77
C GLU A 42 4.56 6.91 10.47
N LYS A 43 4.15 7.08 9.21
CA LYS A 43 3.61 8.37 8.73
C LYS A 43 2.34 8.26 7.87
N TYR A 44 1.95 7.06 7.44
CA TYR A 44 0.99 6.91 6.34
C TYR A 44 0.17 5.62 6.43
N ASN A 45 -0.30 5.27 7.63
CA ASN A 45 -0.92 3.96 7.86
C ASN A 45 -2.14 3.77 6.93
N PRO A 46 -2.24 2.65 6.20
CA PRO A 46 -3.25 2.46 5.16
C PRO A 46 -4.65 2.14 5.72
N LEU A 47 -4.78 1.79 7.01
CA LEU A 47 -6.07 1.39 7.56
C LEU A 47 -6.81 2.58 8.21
N PRO A 48 -8.08 2.83 7.83
CA PRO A 48 -8.89 3.88 8.44
C PRO A 48 -8.97 3.71 9.97
N GLY A 49 -8.87 4.83 10.69
CA GLY A 49 -8.98 4.84 12.15
C GLY A 49 -7.68 4.55 12.91
N VAL A 50 -6.61 4.09 12.25
CA VAL A 50 -5.29 3.91 12.91
C VAL A 50 -4.56 5.25 13.02
N MET A 51 -4.54 6.05 11.96
CA MET A 51 -3.88 7.36 11.93
C MET A 51 -4.85 8.42 11.42
N ALA A 52 -5.26 9.36 12.29
CA ALA A 52 -6.30 10.35 11.98
C ALA A 52 -5.92 11.31 10.84
N THR A 53 -4.64 11.61 10.67
CA THR A 53 -4.14 12.56 9.66
C THR A 53 -3.96 11.94 8.27
N ALA A 54 -3.83 10.61 8.18
CA ALA A 54 -3.57 9.88 6.94
C ALA A 54 -4.78 9.88 5.98
N PRO A 55 -4.58 9.76 4.65
CA PRO A 55 -5.67 9.69 3.68
C PRO A 55 -6.68 8.58 3.96
N ALA A 56 -6.23 7.44 4.49
CA ALA A 56 -7.10 6.33 4.86
C ALA A 56 -8.26 6.76 5.78
N SER A 57 -8.01 7.69 6.72
CA SER A 57 -9.03 8.21 7.64
C SER A 57 -9.94 9.28 7.00
N LYS A 58 -9.71 9.64 5.73
CA LYS A 58 -10.46 10.65 4.96
C LYS A 58 -11.07 10.02 3.70
N GLY A 59 -11.41 8.73 3.75
CA GLY A 59 -11.94 8.01 2.60
C GLY A 59 -10.95 7.87 1.44
N TYR A 60 -9.65 7.95 1.72
CA TYR A 60 -8.56 7.95 0.74
C TYR A 60 -8.61 9.13 -0.25
N ALA A 61 -9.27 10.23 0.12
CA ALA A 61 -9.31 11.44 -0.69
C ALA A 61 -8.00 12.23 -0.61
N GLY A 62 -7.59 12.82 -1.74
CA GLY A 62 -6.35 13.59 -1.86
C GLY A 62 -5.10 12.69 -1.82
N GLY A 63 -4.02 13.18 -1.22
CA GLY A 63 -2.77 12.41 -1.08
C GLY A 63 -2.06 12.22 -2.43
N PHE A 64 -1.52 11.01 -2.64
CA PHE A 64 -0.84 10.63 -3.88
C PHE A 64 -1.64 9.54 -4.59
N GLY A 65 -2.24 9.89 -5.73
CA GLY A 65 -3.19 9.02 -6.43
C GLY A 65 -2.63 7.67 -6.87
N THR A 66 -3.49 6.65 -6.86
CA THR A 66 -3.22 5.28 -7.32
C THR A 66 -2.69 5.27 -8.76
N ASP A 67 -3.27 6.06 -9.65
CA ASP A 67 -2.81 6.13 -11.05
C ASP A 67 -1.42 6.77 -11.17
N LEU A 68 -1.07 7.70 -10.28
CA LEU A 68 0.28 8.27 -10.22
C LEU A 68 1.29 7.24 -9.71
N MET A 69 0.94 6.48 -8.66
CA MET A 69 1.77 5.37 -8.18
C MET A 69 1.97 4.30 -9.26
N LEU A 70 0.90 3.94 -9.97
CA LEU A 70 0.96 3.01 -11.09
C LEU A 70 1.88 3.51 -12.20
N LYS A 71 1.76 4.79 -12.58
CA LYS A 71 2.62 5.41 -13.59
C LYS A 71 4.10 5.39 -13.16
N ASP A 72 4.41 5.71 -11.91
CA ASP A 72 5.79 5.69 -11.40
C ASP A 72 6.37 4.27 -11.29
N LEU A 73 5.53 3.29 -10.96
CA LEU A 73 5.92 1.87 -11.01
C LEU A 73 6.14 1.39 -12.44
N GLY A 74 5.35 1.86 -13.41
CA GLY A 74 5.55 1.63 -14.84
C GLY A 74 6.93 2.11 -15.30
N LEU A 75 7.28 3.37 -15.01
CA LEU A 75 8.61 3.91 -15.32
C LEU A 75 9.74 3.11 -14.66
N ALA A 76 9.53 2.65 -13.41
CA ALA A 76 10.53 1.82 -12.73
C ALA A 76 10.73 0.47 -13.43
N GLN A 77 9.66 -0.16 -13.95
CA GLN A 77 9.76 -1.42 -14.69
C GLN A 77 10.39 -1.24 -16.08
N GLU A 78 10.05 -0.16 -16.79
CA GLU A 78 10.69 0.20 -18.06
C GLU A 78 12.21 0.38 -17.90
N ASN A 79 12.63 1.12 -16.87
CA ASN A 79 14.04 1.31 -16.57
C ASN A 79 14.73 -0.01 -16.18
N ALA A 80 14.10 -0.82 -15.31
CA ALA A 80 14.62 -2.12 -14.92
C ALA A 80 14.85 -3.04 -16.13
N ALA A 81 13.92 -3.05 -17.10
CA ALA A 81 14.06 -3.80 -18.34
C ALA A 81 15.22 -3.29 -19.20
N ALA A 82 15.36 -1.96 -19.35
CA ALA A 82 16.43 -1.34 -20.13
C ALA A 82 17.84 -1.70 -19.63
N VAL A 83 18.03 -1.80 -18.31
CA VAL A 83 19.32 -2.14 -17.69
C VAL A 83 19.44 -3.62 -17.29
N ARG A 84 18.45 -4.45 -17.64
CA ARG A 84 18.40 -5.89 -17.28
C ARG A 84 18.50 -6.14 -15.76
N ALA A 85 17.93 -5.26 -14.95
CA ALA A 85 17.86 -5.42 -13.49
C ALA A 85 16.61 -6.20 -13.08
N ALA A 86 16.76 -7.17 -12.19
CA ALA A 86 15.64 -7.91 -11.63
C ALA A 86 14.92 -7.09 -10.54
N THR A 87 13.63 -6.84 -10.71
CA THR A 87 12.81 -6.12 -9.72
C THR A 87 11.48 -6.86 -9.44
N PRO A 88 11.51 -8.14 -9.03
CA PRO A 88 10.31 -8.99 -8.95
C PRO A 88 9.19 -8.40 -8.07
N LEU A 89 9.53 -7.86 -6.90
CA LEU A 89 8.56 -7.20 -6.02
C LEU A 89 8.02 -5.90 -6.62
N GLY A 90 8.84 -5.17 -7.37
CA GLY A 90 8.41 -3.97 -8.08
C GLY A 90 7.42 -4.29 -9.21
N GLY A 91 7.67 -5.37 -9.95
CA GLY A 91 6.77 -5.87 -10.99
C GLY A 91 5.43 -6.33 -10.42
N LEU A 92 5.44 -7.08 -9.31
CA LEU A 92 4.22 -7.46 -8.61
C LEU A 92 3.46 -6.24 -8.09
N ALA A 93 4.15 -5.29 -7.45
CA ALA A 93 3.54 -4.06 -6.97
C ALA A 93 2.86 -3.28 -8.11
N ARG A 94 3.53 -3.14 -9.26
CA ARG A 94 2.95 -2.51 -10.46
C ARG A 94 1.63 -3.18 -10.85
N ASN A 95 1.60 -4.51 -10.87
CA ASN A 95 0.41 -5.27 -11.28
C ASN A 95 -0.75 -5.14 -10.28
N LEU A 96 -0.45 -5.12 -8.98
CA LEU A 96 -1.47 -4.90 -7.95
C LEU A 96 -2.07 -3.49 -8.04
N TYR A 97 -1.25 -2.46 -8.24
CA TYR A 97 -1.74 -1.10 -8.48
C TYR A 97 -2.54 -0.98 -9.79
N ALA A 98 -2.15 -1.70 -10.85
CA ALA A 98 -2.91 -1.74 -12.10
C ALA A 98 -4.29 -2.35 -11.90
N ALA A 99 -4.37 -3.50 -11.20
CA ALA A 99 -5.65 -4.12 -10.87
C ALA A 99 -6.52 -3.22 -9.98
N HIS A 100 -5.91 -2.54 -9.01
CA HIS A 100 -6.62 -1.61 -8.12
C HIS A 100 -7.19 -0.40 -8.89
N SER A 101 -6.41 0.19 -9.79
CA SER A 101 -6.84 1.28 -10.69
C SER A 101 -8.01 0.83 -11.58
N LEU A 102 -7.89 -0.32 -12.25
CA LEU A 102 -8.94 -0.89 -13.12
C LEU A 102 -10.25 -1.18 -12.36
N ALA A 103 -10.17 -1.43 -11.06
CA ALA A 103 -11.34 -1.58 -10.19
C ALA A 103 -12.02 -0.24 -9.82
N GLY A 104 -11.62 0.87 -10.44
CA GLY A 104 -12.23 2.20 -10.25
C GLY A 104 -11.58 3.05 -9.16
N HIS A 105 -10.43 2.64 -8.62
CA HIS A 105 -9.77 3.35 -7.52
C HIS A 105 -8.61 4.26 -7.95
N GLY A 106 -8.46 4.53 -9.25
CA GLY A 106 -7.33 5.30 -9.80
C GLY A 106 -7.12 6.68 -9.17
N ALA A 107 -8.22 7.37 -8.83
CA ALA A 107 -8.18 8.69 -8.20
C ALA A 107 -7.99 8.67 -6.67
N LEU A 108 -8.12 7.52 -6.02
CA LEU A 108 -7.91 7.40 -4.58
C LEU A 108 -6.42 7.41 -4.27
N ASP A 109 -6.06 7.86 -3.06
CA ASP A 109 -4.70 7.76 -2.55
C ASP A 109 -4.17 6.32 -2.63
N PHE A 110 -2.89 6.16 -2.96
CA PHE A 110 -2.23 4.85 -3.18
C PHE A 110 -2.28 3.90 -1.97
N SER A 111 -2.52 4.40 -0.75
CA SER A 111 -2.77 3.56 0.43
C SER A 111 -4.10 2.80 0.37
N SER A 112 -5.02 3.20 -0.52
CA SER A 112 -6.31 2.54 -0.76
C SER A 112 -6.20 1.11 -1.31
N VAL A 113 -5.00 0.70 -1.75
CA VAL A 113 -4.70 -0.68 -2.18
C VAL A 113 -5.07 -1.73 -1.13
N ILE A 114 -5.10 -1.36 0.16
CA ILE A 114 -5.59 -2.23 1.25
C ILE A 114 -7.02 -2.73 1.01
N LYS A 115 -7.89 -1.95 0.35
CA LYS A 115 -9.27 -2.35 0.06
C LYS A 115 -9.34 -3.65 -0.75
N SER A 116 -8.35 -3.90 -1.61
CA SER A 116 -8.26 -5.11 -2.41
C SER A 116 -7.73 -6.32 -1.63
N LEU A 117 -7.25 -6.12 -0.39
CA LEU A 117 -6.61 -7.14 0.44
C LEU A 117 -7.45 -7.50 1.68
N GLN A 118 -8.45 -6.67 2.02
CA GLN A 118 -9.34 -6.95 3.15
C GLN A 118 -10.30 -8.09 2.82
N LYS A 119 -10.56 -8.95 3.81
CA LYS A 119 -11.56 -10.02 3.70
C LYS A 119 -12.92 -9.40 3.33
N PRO A 120 -13.65 -9.95 2.34
CA PRO A 120 -15.03 -9.56 2.07
C PRO A 120 -15.88 -9.71 3.34
N ALA A 121 -16.80 -8.78 3.55
CA ALA A 121 -17.78 -8.84 4.63
C ALA A 121 -18.71 -10.05 4.47
#